data_AF-A0ABD0YRH0-F1
#
_entry.id   AF-A0ABD0YRH0-F1
#
_cell.length_a   1.000
_cell.length_b   1.000
_cell.length_c   1.000
_cell.angle_alpha   90.00
_cell.angle_beta   90.00
_cell.angle_gamma   90.00
#
_symmetry.space_group_name_H-M   'P 1'
#
loop_
_entity.id
_entity.type
_entity.pdbx_description
1 polymer ?
#
loop_
_entity_poly.entity_id
_entity_poly.type
_entity_poly.pdbx_seq_one_letter_code
_entity_poly.pdbx_strand_id
1 'polypeptide(L)'
;VQVLLVTSSSRPDHWIVPGGGVEPEEEPSTTAVREVEEEAGVVGKLGRCLGVFENDERKHRTEVFVMVVTEELPEWEDSRSIGRQRKWFTLEDALKQLSLHKPVQLTYLESLLMPSTTDNKVT
;
A
#
# COMPACT_ATOMS: atom_id res chain seq x y z
N VAL A 1 1.65 -14.76 6.36
CA VAL A 1 1.34 -13.71 5.37
C VAL A 1 2.49 -12.74 5.32
N GLN A 2 2.93 -12.33 4.14
CA GLN A 2 3.94 -11.29 3.94
C GLN A 2 3.30 -10.12 3.17
N VAL A 3 3.87 -8.93 3.34
CA VAL A 3 3.47 -7.71 2.64
C VAL A 3 4.69 -7.07 1.99
N LEU A 4 4.48 -6.41 0.86
CA LEU A 4 5.54 -5.71 0.13
C LEU A 4 5.51 -4.24 0.52
N LEU A 5 6.67 -3.72 0.93
CA LEU A 5 6.87 -2.29 1.15
C LEU A 5 7.92 -1.76 0.18
N VAL A 6 7.91 -0.45 -0.03
CA VAL A 6 8.90 0.27 -0.82
C VAL A 6 9.59 1.34 0.00
N THR A 7 10.78 1.77 -0.41
CA THR A 7 11.48 2.89 0.24
C THR A 7 10.78 4.21 -0.08
N SER A 8 10.74 5.14 0.89
CA SER A 8 10.20 6.49 0.69
C SER A 8 11.11 7.33 -0.21
N SER A 9 10.54 7.99 -1.22
CA SER A 9 11.26 8.88 -2.14
C SER A 9 12.01 10.03 -1.43
N SER A 10 11.42 10.57 -0.35
CA SER A 10 12.03 11.68 0.42
C SER A 10 13.00 11.23 1.52
N ARG A 11 12.98 9.94 1.89
CA ARG A 11 13.77 9.34 2.99
C ARG A 11 14.02 7.87 2.67
N PRO A 12 15.05 7.56 1.87
CA PRO A 12 15.28 6.21 1.35
C PRO A 12 15.56 5.14 2.43
N ASP A 13 15.88 5.56 3.65
CA ASP A 13 16.05 4.71 4.83
C ASP A 13 14.72 4.29 5.47
N HIS A 14 13.60 4.89 5.07
CA HIS A 14 12.26 4.58 5.58
C HIS A 14 11.47 3.72 4.58
N TRP A 15 10.67 2.78 5.11
CA TRP A 15 9.75 1.95 4.33
C TRP A 15 8.32 2.47 4.41
N ILE A 16 7.58 2.33 3.32
CA ILE A 16 6.19 2.78 3.15
C ILE A 16 5.37 1.74 2.39
N VAL A 17 4.05 1.78 2.58
CA VAL A 17 3.11 1.09 1.68
C VAL A 17 3.10 1.84 0.34
N PRO A 18 3.26 1.15 -0.81
CA PRO A 18 3.24 1.79 -2.12
C PRO A 18 1.87 2.41 -2.42
N GLY A 19 1.86 3.55 -3.08
CA GLY A 19 0.64 4.26 -3.43
C GLY A 19 0.87 5.75 -3.63
N GLY A 20 0.00 6.37 -4.44
CA GLY A 20 0.11 7.76 -4.83
C GLY A 20 -1.22 8.43 -5.10
N GLY A 21 -1.19 9.44 -5.97
CA GLY A 21 -2.33 10.32 -6.23
C GLY A 21 -3.29 9.69 -7.22
N VAL A 22 -4.59 9.88 -6.99
CA VAL A 22 -5.62 9.57 -8.00
C VAL A 22 -5.54 10.61 -9.12
N GLU A 23 -5.37 10.16 -10.35
CA GLU A 23 -5.37 11.04 -11.52
C GLU A 23 -6.79 11.50 -11.88
N PRO A 24 -6.96 12.61 -12.63
CA PRO A 24 -8.29 13.03 -13.10
C PRO A 24 -8.97 11.90 -13.87
N GLU A 25 -10.24 11.63 -13.54
CA GLU A 25 -11.07 10.58 -14.16
C GLU A 25 -10.61 9.14 -13.85
N GLU A 26 -9.63 8.94 -12.97
CA GLU A 26 -9.17 7.62 -12.53
C GLU A 26 -9.99 7.12 -11.33
N GLU A 27 -10.43 5.85 -11.41
CA GLU A 27 -11.05 5.17 -10.27
C GLU A 27 -9.97 4.75 -9.24
N PRO A 28 -10.22 4.83 -7.92
CA PRO A 28 -9.22 4.50 -6.89
C PRO A 28 -8.62 3.11 -7.02
N SER A 29 -9.39 2.12 -7.50
CA SER A 29 -8.88 0.77 -7.76
C SER A 29 -7.88 0.74 -8.92
N THR A 30 -8.10 1.55 -9.95
CA THR A 30 -7.20 1.68 -11.10
C THR A 30 -5.91 2.38 -10.66
N THR A 31 -6.03 3.47 -9.89
CA THR A 31 -4.90 4.15 -9.25
C THR A 31 -4.06 3.16 -8.43
N ALA A 32 -4.69 2.35 -7.59
CA ALA A 32 -3.96 1.40 -6.75
C ALA A 32 -3.17 0.35 -7.56
N VAL A 33 -3.70 -0.09 -8.71
CA VAL A 33 -2.99 -1.01 -9.60
C VAL A 33 -1.81 -0.32 -10.27
N ARG A 34 -2.03 0.86 -10.85
CA ARG A 34 -0.99 1.66 -11.53
C ARG A 34 0.16 1.99 -10.58
N GLU A 35 -0.14 2.56 -9.41
CA GLU A 35 0.86 2.99 -8.43
C GLU A 35 1.71 1.83 -7.91
N VAL A 36 1.12 0.65 -7.71
CA VAL A 36 1.88 -0.53 -7.27
C VAL A 36 2.81 -1.04 -8.37
N GLU A 37 2.40 -0.97 -9.63
CA GLU A 37 3.27 -1.28 -10.77
C GLU A 37 4.42 -0.26 -10.89
N GLU A 38 4.12 1.03 -10.79
CA GLU A 38 5.08 2.15 -10.90
C GLU A 38 6.07 2.22 -9.74
N GLU A 39 5.62 2.07 -8.50
CA GLU A 39 6.45 2.22 -7.31
C GLU A 39 7.13 0.92 -6.86
N ALA A 40 6.45 -0.23 -7.03
CA ALA A 40 6.91 -1.51 -6.54
C ALA A 40 7.21 -2.53 -7.65
N GLY A 41 6.84 -2.29 -8.90
CA GLY A 41 7.14 -3.21 -10.00
C GLY A 41 6.48 -4.57 -9.83
N VAL A 42 5.26 -4.62 -9.31
CA VAL A 42 4.55 -5.89 -9.13
C VAL A 42 3.18 -5.84 -9.79
N VAL A 43 2.78 -6.98 -10.34
CA VAL A 43 1.46 -7.19 -10.95
C VAL A 43 0.74 -8.24 -10.12
N GLY A 44 -0.57 -8.07 -9.95
CA GLY A 44 -1.35 -8.95 -9.10
C GLY A 44 -2.84 -8.88 -9.33
N LYS A 45 -3.55 -9.73 -8.60
CA LYS A 45 -5.02 -9.71 -8.55
C LYS A 45 -5.45 -8.75 -7.45
N LEU A 46 -6.08 -7.65 -7.84
CA LEU A 46 -6.72 -6.74 -6.90
C LEU A 46 -7.89 -7.46 -6.21
N GLY A 47 -7.90 -7.39 -4.89
CA GLY A 47 -8.92 -7.97 -4.02
C GLY A 47 -9.83 -6.90 -3.43
N ARG A 48 -10.26 -7.14 -2.18
CA ARG A 48 -11.17 -6.22 -1.49
C ARG A 48 -10.54 -4.86 -1.22
N CYS A 49 -11.37 -3.81 -1.22
CA CYS A 49 -11.07 -2.57 -0.53
C CYS A 49 -11.01 -2.86 0.98
N LEU A 50 -9.91 -2.48 1.61
CA LEU A 50 -9.71 -2.58 3.05
C LEU A 50 -10.40 -1.44 3.79
N GLY A 51 -10.50 -0.28 3.14
CA GLY A 51 -11.17 0.89 3.67
C GLY A 51 -10.54 2.18 3.14
N VAL A 52 -11.10 3.29 3.61
CA VAL A 52 -10.56 4.63 3.36
C VAL A 52 -9.94 5.15 4.64
N PHE A 53 -8.70 5.62 4.54
CA PHE A 53 -7.92 6.11 5.66
C PHE A 53 -7.57 7.57 5.44
N GLU A 54 -7.75 8.37 6.49
CA GLU A 54 -7.54 9.82 6.44
C GLU A 54 -6.30 10.19 7.25
N ASN A 55 -5.49 11.08 6.70
CA ASN A 55 -4.36 11.70 7.36
C ASN A 55 -4.64 13.20 7.47
N ASP A 56 -5.18 13.63 8.60
CA ASP A 56 -5.59 15.02 8.83
C ASP A 56 -4.43 16.01 8.73
N GLU A 57 -3.23 15.62 9.18
CA GLU A 57 -2.04 16.47 9.13
C GLU A 57 -1.63 16.77 7.69
N ARG A 58 -1.75 15.78 6.81
CA ARG A 58 -1.41 15.90 5.39
C ARG A 58 -2.62 16.25 4.52
N LYS A 59 -3.83 16.23 5.08
CA LYS A 59 -5.11 16.35 4.36
C LYS A 59 -5.23 15.36 3.21
N HIS A 60 -4.71 14.15 3.41
CA HIS A 60 -4.79 13.07 2.42
C HIS A 60 -5.87 12.08 2.83
N ARG A 61 -6.61 11.58 1.84
CA ARG A 61 -7.58 10.50 1.96
C ARG A 61 -7.16 9.39 1.02
N THR A 62 -6.85 8.22 1.55
CA THR A 62 -6.28 7.10 0.80
C THR A 62 -7.22 5.90 0.89
N GLU A 63 -7.70 5.43 -0.26
CA GLU A 63 -8.40 4.16 -0.35
C GLU A 63 -7.38 3.03 -0.51
N VAL A 64 -7.44 2.04 0.37
CA VAL A 64 -6.42 0.98 0.45
C VAL A 64 -7.04 -0.33 0.02
N PHE A 65 -6.37 -1.05 -0.87
CA PHE A 65 -6.82 -2.34 -1.39
C PHE A 65 -5.84 -3.45 -1.04
N VAL A 66 -6.35 -4.67 -0.90
CA VAL A 66 -5.52 -5.87 -0.84
C VAL A 66 -5.19 -6.31 -2.26
N MET A 67 -3.91 -6.44 -2.61
CA MET A 67 -3.48 -7.07 -3.86
C MET A 67 -2.75 -8.38 -3.56
N VAL A 68 -3.13 -9.45 -4.25
CA VAL A 68 -2.36 -10.70 -4.25
C VAL A 68 -1.39 -10.64 -5.43
N VAL A 69 -0.12 -10.41 -5.14
CA VAL A 69 0.95 -10.34 -6.15
C VAL A 69 1.08 -11.69 -6.85
N THR A 70 1.10 -11.66 -8.18
CA THR A 70 1.29 -12.83 -9.03
C THR A 70 2.60 -12.78 -9.82
N GLU A 71 3.16 -11.59 -10.01
CA GLU A 71 4.39 -11.37 -10.75
C GLU A 71 5.21 -10.22 -10.16
N GLU A 72 6.53 -10.40 -10.17
CA GLU A 72 7.52 -9.41 -9.76
C GLU A 72 8.36 -9.02 -10.97
N LEU A 73 8.20 -7.78 -11.43
CA LEU A 73 8.96 -7.25 -12.56
C LEU A 73 10.42 -7.05 -12.15
N PRO A 74 11.41 -7.41 -13.00
CA PRO A 74 12.84 -7.26 -12.68
C PRO A 74 13.28 -5.79 -12.64
N GLU A 75 12.62 -4.94 -13.42
CA GLU A 75 12.83 -3.50 -13.46
C GLU A 75 11.45 -2.82 -13.52
N TRP A 76 11.33 -1.65 -12.89
CA TRP A 76 10.10 -0.87 -12.89
C TRP A 76 10.42 0.63 -12.96
N GLU A 77 9.40 1.49 -12.97
CA GLU A 77 9.60 2.94 -13.14
C GLU A 77 10.46 3.53 -12.01
N ASP A 78 10.01 3.40 -10.76
CA ASP A 78 10.69 4.02 -9.63
C ASP A 78 12.06 3.42 -9.29
N SER A 79 12.31 2.14 -9.62
CA SER A 79 13.67 1.61 -9.50
C SER A 79 14.64 2.31 -10.45
N ARG A 80 14.19 2.62 -11.67
CA ARG A 80 15.03 3.24 -12.72
C ARG A 80 15.15 4.75 -12.54
N SER A 81 14.07 5.42 -12.16
CA SER A 81 14.01 6.88 -12.09
C SER A 81 14.63 7.43 -10.80
N ILE A 82 14.37 6.79 -9.66
CA ILE A 82 14.76 7.30 -8.33
C ILE A 82 15.48 6.27 -7.46
N GLY A 83 15.76 5.08 -7.97
CA GLY A 83 16.45 4.02 -7.21
C GLY A 83 15.62 3.45 -6.07
N ARG A 84 14.28 3.50 -6.17
CA ARG A 84 13.38 2.96 -5.15
C ARG A 84 13.60 1.46 -5.01
N GLN A 85 13.65 1.00 -3.75
CA GLN A 85 13.77 -0.42 -3.44
C GLN A 85 12.43 -0.97 -2.96
N ARG A 86 12.19 -2.26 -3.22
CA ARG A 86 11.07 -3.02 -2.67
C ARG A 86 11.58 -4.17 -1.80
N LYS A 87 10.80 -4.57 -0.81
CA LYS A 87 11.12 -5.75 0.01
C LYS A 87 9.86 -6.36 0.61
N TRP A 88 9.83 -7.69 0.61
CA TRP A 88 8.85 -8.47 1.35
C TRP A 88 9.17 -8.50 2.84
N PHE A 89 8.18 -8.17 3.66
CA PHE A 89 8.25 -8.20 5.11
C PHE A 89 7.24 -9.19 5.67
N THR A 90 7.57 -9.79 6.82
CA THR A 90 6.52 -10.34 7.68
C THR A 90 5.61 -9.21 8.15
N LEU A 91 4.36 -9.50 8.50
CA LEU A 91 3.46 -8.46 9.03
C LEU A 91 4.04 -7.78 10.28
N GLU A 92 4.66 -8.55 11.17
CA GLU A 92 5.30 -8.02 12.38
C GLU A 92 6.42 -7.03 12.05
N ASP A 93 7.30 -7.37 11.11
CA ASP A 93 8.40 -6.48 10.72
C ASP A 93 7.90 -5.25 9.97
N ALA A 94 6.88 -5.40 9.12
CA ALA A 94 6.26 -4.27 8.43
C ALA A 94 5.64 -3.26 9.42
N LEU A 95 4.93 -3.74 10.44
CA LEU A 95 4.38 -2.90 11.52
C LEU A 95 5.51 -2.14 12.24
N LYS A 96 6.62 -2.80 12.57
CA LYS A 96 7.79 -2.14 13.18
C LYS A 96 8.33 -1.03 12.29
N GLN A 97 8.51 -1.28 10.99
CA GLN A 97 9.01 -0.27 10.04
C GLN A 97 8.08 0.95 9.94
N LEU A 98 6.77 0.74 9.84
CA LEU A 98 5.80 1.83 9.66
C LEU A 98 5.57 2.62 10.96
N SER A 99 5.67 1.99 12.13
CA SER A 99 5.39 2.61 13.43
C SER A 99 6.21 3.87 13.73
N LEU A 100 7.44 3.93 13.22
CA LEU A 100 8.36 5.03 13.52
C LEU A 100 8.02 6.32 12.76
N HIS A 101 7.54 6.19 11.52
CA HIS A 101 7.52 7.33 10.58
C HIS A 101 6.28 7.41 9.67
N LYS A 102 5.39 6.42 9.73
CA LYS A 102 4.16 6.32 8.94
C LYS A 102 3.01 5.71 9.77
N PRO A 103 2.62 6.34 10.90
CA PRO A 103 1.60 5.79 11.80
C PRO A 103 0.24 5.58 11.11
N VAL A 104 -0.14 6.42 10.13
CA VAL A 104 -1.38 6.20 9.38
C VAL A 104 -1.31 4.92 8.53
N GLN A 105 -0.19 4.67 7.84
CA GLN A 105 -0.02 3.45 7.03
C GLN A 105 0.06 2.18 7.91
N LEU A 106 0.53 2.30 9.15
CA LEU A 106 0.48 1.20 10.11
C LEU A 106 -0.96 0.72 10.34
N THR A 107 -1.93 1.63 10.41
CA THR A 107 -3.35 1.27 10.62
C THR A 107 -3.95 0.46 9.45
N TYR A 108 -3.32 0.54 8.26
CA TYR A 108 -3.72 -0.28 7.11
C TYR A 108 -3.43 -1.75 7.42
N LEU A 109 -2.23 -2.04 7.94
CA LEU A 109 -1.83 -3.41 8.27
C LEU A 109 -2.57 -3.95 9.51
N GLU A 110 -2.92 -3.09 10.47
CA GLU A 110 -3.79 -3.46 11.58
C GLU A 110 -5.19 -3.84 11.08
N SER A 111 -5.76 -3.06 10.16
CA SER A 111 -7.07 -3.34 9.55
C SER A 111 -7.05 -4.64 8.73
N LEU A 112 -5.92 -4.99 8.11
CA LEU A 112 -5.74 -6.26 7.40
C LEU A 112 -5.85 -7.47 8.33
N LEU A 113 -5.45 -7.31 9.59
CA LEU A 113 -5.50 -8.35 10.64
C LEU A 113 -6.87 -8.45 11.31
N MET A 114 -7.72 -7.44 11.20
CA MET A 114 -9.06 -7.48 11.77
C MET A 114 -10.01 -8.28 10.86
N PRO A 115 -10.83 -9.19 11.41
CA PRO A 115 -11.89 -9.82 10.64
C PRO A 115 -12.89 -8.75 10.19
N SER A 116 -13.33 -8.82 8.93
CA SER A 116 -14.30 -7.89 8.37
C SER A 116 -15.57 -7.87 9.21
N THR A 117 -15.92 -6.71 9.76
CA THR A 117 -17.19 -6.46 10.45
C THR A 117 -18.33 -6.33 9.43
N THR A 118 -18.57 -7.37 8.64
CA THR A 118 -19.71 -7.43 7.71
C THR A 118 -20.34 -8.81 7.75
N ASP A 119 -20.95 -9.12 8.90
CA ASP A 119 -22.04 -10.09 9.03
C ASP A 119 -22.92 -9.65 10.19
N ASN A 120 -23.79 -8.67 9.93
CA ASN A 120 -25.11 -8.55 10.55
C ASN A 120 -25.82 -7.28 10.08
N LYS A 121 -26.80 -7.48 9.20
CA LYS A 121 -28.16 -6.96 9.33
C LYS A 121 -29.03 -7.57 8.24
N VAL A 122 -29.50 -8.79 8.50
CA VAL A 122 -30.81 -9.22 8.04
C VAL A 122 -31.80 -8.80 9.11
N THR A 123 -32.63 -7.81 8.79
CA THR A 123 -33.95 -7.58 9.38
C THR A 123 -34.83 -7.04 8.29
#